data_AF-A0A8J2HVD4-F1
#
_entry.id   AF-A0A8J2HVD4-F1
#
_cell.length_a   1.000
_cell.length_b   1.000
_cell.length_c   1.000
_cell.angle_alpha   90.00
_cell.angle_beta   90.00
_cell.angle_gamma   90.00
#
_symmetry.space_group_name_H-M   'P 1'
#
loop_
_entity.id
_entity.type
_entity.pdbx_description
1 polymer ?
#
loop_
_entity_poly.entity_id
_entity_poly.type
_entity_poly.pdbx_seq_one_letter_code
_entity_poly.pdbx_strand_id
1 'polypeptide(L)'
;MNCTEAETTEVLASQTVTTQEGSLDHVLDVLVSHDHPFLLVGCAAQRWMGSNGTMTNVCEIPIRNNDIDTIASDLVATGQWEVNKPEPEASHGHDPIDKCDSDVVLRRLQIGNDNEFAYLALWSEESYHINVHECATIKVPDVYSWQPILVEESWHPAMHRDNGWWYGPRVHPDTKVPNSPRSAHPKAIFFPGLPRGKSATHPHPILIPALPIYIDALVYHMTRYKTSKPGIWALSAWQLKNLTRYLYLELDHQQLPLLIELEEYEFMEGYLERFVRKPRFVYRVDERGSFEATRVREWDPESYPEWCGTRK
;
A
#
# COMPACT_ATOMS: atom_id res chain seq x y z
N MET A 1 23.78 16.37 -64.64
CA MET A 1 24.42 16.29 -63.31
C MET A 1 23.65 17.26 -62.42
N ASN A 2 22.43 16.95 -61.97
CA ASN A 2 21.93 15.72 -61.31
C ASN A 2 22.62 15.47 -59.97
N CYS A 3 22.06 16.09 -58.93
CA CYS A 3 21.80 15.52 -57.61
C CYS A 3 20.73 16.40 -56.95
N THR A 4 19.45 16.17 -57.28
CA THR A 4 18.33 16.74 -56.53
C THR A 4 18.12 15.92 -55.28
N GLU A 5 18.23 16.54 -54.12
CA GLU A 5 17.89 15.94 -52.84
C GLU A 5 16.39 15.65 -52.79
N ALA A 6 16.03 14.42 -52.39
CA ALA A 6 14.65 14.06 -52.14
C ALA A 6 14.32 14.36 -50.67
N GLU A 7 13.43 15.32 -50.42
CA GLU A 7 12.80 15.48 -49.12
C GLU A 7 11.91 14.27 -48.83
N THR A 8 12.47 13.25 -48.17
CA THR A 8 11.67 12.19 -47.57
C THR A 8 11.05 12.74 -46.29
N THR A 9 9.88 13.35 -46.41
CA THR A 9 9.07 13.75 -45.25
C THR A 9 8.55 12.49 -44.56
N GLU A 10 9.34 11.90 -43.65
CA GLU A 10 8.84 10.89 -42.73
C GLU A 10 7.77 11.54 -41.84
N VAL A 11 6.51 11.30 -42.20
CA VAL A 11 5.37 11.53 -41.32
C VAL A 11 5.60 10.65 -40.10
N LEU A 12 6.01 11.24 -38.98
CA LEU A 12 5.97 10.56 -37.69
C LEU A 12 4.53 10.12 -37.46
N ALA A 13 4.28 8.83 -37.69
CA ALA A 13 3.04 8.19 -37.32
C ALA A 13 2.89 8.40 -35.81
N SER A 14 1.88 9.20 -35.43
CA SER A 14 1.43 9.30 -34.06
C SER A 14 1.12 7.88 -33.59
N GLN A 15 2.03 7.27 -32.84
CA GLN A 15 1.77 6.01 -32.17
C GLN A 15 0.60 6.28 -31.23
N THR A 16 -0.59 5.86 -31.65
CA THR A 16 -1.77 5.81 -30.80
C THR A 16 -1.41 4.91 -29.64
N VAL A 17 -1.08 5.52 -28.50
CA VAL A 17 -0.96 4.83 -27.23
C VAL A 17 -2.32 4.18 -27.02
N THR A 18 -2.39 2.87 -27.24
CA THR A 18 -3.56 2.06 -26.91
C THR A 18 -3.89 2.35 -25.46
N THR A 19 -5.08 2.90 -25.21
CA THR A 19 -5.56 3.20 -23.87
C THR A 19 -5.51 1.93 -23.05
N GLN A 20 -4.51 1.83 -22.19
CA GLN A 20 -4.26 0.62 -21.41
C GLN A 20 -5.42 0.42 -20.44
N GLU A 21 -6.18 -0.65 -20.65
CA GLU A 21 -7.26 -1.07 -19.76
C GLU A 21 -6.70 -1.26 -18.34
N GLY A 22 -7.47 -0.85 -17.34
CA GLY A 22 -7.13 -1.06 -15.95
C GLY A 22 -7.36 -2.51 -15.58
N SER A 23 -6.39 -3.11 -14.89
CA SER A 23 -6.44 -4.49 -14.44
C SER A 23 -7.55 -4.80 -13.42
N LEU A 24 -8.26 -3.77 -12.95
CA LEU A 24 -9.44 -3.82 -12.09
C LEU A 24 -10.62 -2.97 -12.65
N ASP A 25 -10.61 -2.54 -13.92
CA ASP A 25 -11.71 -1.76 -14.50
C ASP A 25 -13.04 -2.54 -14.41
N HIS A 26 -13.02 -3.85 -14.66
CA HIS A 26 -14.20 -4.72 -14.47
C HIS A 26 -14.67 -4.84 -13.01
N VAL A 27 -13.77 -4.69 -12.04
CA VAL A 27 -14.13 -4.64 -10.61
C VAL A 27 -14.82 -3.32 -10.29
N LEU A 28 -14.31 -2.22 -10.84
CA LEU A 28 -14.96 -0.91 -10.74
C LEU A 28 -16.36 -0.92 -11.38
N ASP A 29 -16.50 -1.48 -12.60
CA ASP A 29 -17.79 -1.59 -13.28
C ASP A 29 -18.83 -2.38 -12.47
N VAL A 30 -18.44 -3.50 -11.86
CA VAL A 30 -19.34 -4.29 -10.99
C VAL A 30 -19.70 -3.51 -9.72
N LEU A 31 -18.75 -2.87 -9.04
CA LEU A 31 -19.10 -2.06 -7.87
C LEU A 31 -20.06 -0.92 -8.23
N VAL A 32 -19.85 -0.27 -9.39
CA VAL A 32 -20.73 0.79 -9.91
C VAL A 32 -22.13 0.29 -10.26
N SER A 33 -22.28 -0.92 -10.82
CA SER A 33 -23.62 -1.47 -11.11
C SER A 33 -24.46 -1.74 -9.87
N HIS A 34 -23.81 -1.87 -8.70
CA HIS A 34 -24.46 -1.99 -7.39
C HIS A 34 -24.60 -0.64 -6.65
N ASP A 35 -24.22 0.50 -7.24
CA ASP A 35 -24.10 1.80 -6.54
C ASP A 35 -23.18 1.70 -5.31
N HIS A 36 -22.04 1.02 -5.48
CA HIS A 36 -21.03 0.78 -4.46
C HIS A 36 -19.72 1.52 -4.81
N PRO A 37 -19.09 2.27 -3.89
CA PRO A 37 -17.79 2.88 -4.15
C PRO A 37 -16.68 1.83 -4.16
N PHE A 38 -15.62 2.06 -4.92
CA PHE A 38 -14.37 1.31 -4.77
C PHE A 38 -13.60 1.88 -3.57
N LEU A 39 -13.85 1.33 -2.38
CA LEU A 39 -13.12 1.66 -1.16
C LEU A 39 -12.01 0.62 -0.94
N LEU A 40 -10.76 1.03 -1.16
CA LEU A 40 -9.57 0.22 -0.93
C LEU A 40 -9.17 0.29 0.54
N VAL A 41 -8.87 -0.86 1.15
CA VAL A 41 -8.34 -0.94 2.52
C VAL A 41 -7.06 -1.79 2.59
N GLY A 42 -6.61 -2.10 3.81
CA GLY A 42 -5.55 -3.06 4.05
C GLY A 42 -4.17 -2.63 3.58
N CYS A 43 -3.33 -3.61 3.22
CA CYS A 43 -1.92 -3.35 2.89
C CYS A 43 -1.73 -2.49 1.64
N ALA A 44 -2.71 -2.49 0.72
CA ALA A 44 -2.70 -1.65 -0.47
C ALA A 44 -3.08 -0.19 -0.14
N ALA A 45 -4.12 0.04 0.68
CA ALA A 45 -4.49 1.37 1.13
C ALA A 45 -3.41 2.02 2.01
N GLN A 46 -2.80 1.26 2.93
CA GLN A 46 -1.77 1.77 3.84
C GLN A 46 -0.60 2.45 3.11
N ARG A 47 -0.25 2.02 1.89
CA ARG A 47 0.84 2.62 1.10
C ARG A 47 0.55 4.08 0.71
N TRP A 48 -0.72 4.41 0.50
CA TRP A 48 -1.16 5.78 0.20
C TRP A 48 -1.14 6.69 1.45
N MET A 49 -1.33 6.11 2.64
CA MET A 49 -1.44 6.79 3.95
C MET A 49 -0.08 7.03 4.65
N GLY A 50 0.94 7.54 3.94
CA GLY A 50 2.21 7.91 4.58
C GLY A 50 3.15 6.76 4.98
N SER A 51 2.75 5.50 4.79
CA SER A 51 3.35 4.33 5.46
C SER A 51 3.92 3.29 4.50
N ASN A 52 4.99 2.59 4.91
CA ASN A 52 5.54 1.47 4.14
C ASN A 52 4.71 0.19 4.35
N GLY A 53 3.56 0.09 3.66
CA GLY A 53 2.73 -1.11 3.62
C GLY A 53 3.45 -2.31 2.95
N THR A 54 3.09 -3.54 3.35
CA THR A 54 3.71 -4.75 2.80
C THR A 54 3.22 -4.98 1.37
N MET A 55 4.14 -5.32 0.46
CA MET A 55 3.80 -5.73 -0.91
C MET A 55 2.81 -6.90 -0.83
N THR A 56 1.67 -6.80 -1.51
CA THR A 56 0.57 -7.76 -1.35
C THR A 56 -0.07 -8.05 -2.70
N ASN A 57 -0.31 -9.32 -2.98
CA ASN A 57 -1.08 -9.80 -4.13
C ASN A 57 -2.61 -9.80 -3.86
N VAL A 58 -3.04 -9.38 -2.67
CA VAL A 58 -4.45 -9.25 -2.26
C VAL A 58 -4.91 -7.79 -2.31
N CYS A 59 -6.02 -7.53 -2.99
CA CYS A 59 -6.75 -6.27 -2.93
C CYS A 59 -7.90 -6.43 -1.92
N GLU A 60 -7.91 -5.61 -0.87
CA GLU A 60 -8.90 -5.68 0.21
C GLU A 60 -9.95 -4.58 -0.01
N ILE A 61 -11.24 -4.93 -0.01
CA ILE A 61 -12.37 -4.03 -0.30
C ILE A 61 -13.48 -4.29 0.73
N PRO A 62 -13.90 -3.30 1.55
CA PRO A 62 -15.12 -3.39 2.35
C PRO A 62 -16.34 -3.23 1.44
N ILE A 63 -17.33 -4.08 1.64
CA ILE A 63 -18.57 -4.17 0.87
C ILE A 63 -19.75 -4.06 1.84
N ARG A 64 -20.81 -3.34 1.44
CA ARG A 64 -22.06 -3.26 2.18
C ARG A 64 -22.55 -4.66 2.60
N ASN A 65 -22.97 -4.80 3.86
CA ASN A 65 -23.33 -6.10 4.44
C ASN A 65 -24.35 -6.89 3.60
N ASN A 66 -25.30 -6.20 2.97
CA ASN A 66 -26.38 -6.80 2.17
C ASN A 66 -25.97 -7.15 0.73
N ASP A 67 -24.83 -6.67 0.25
CA ASP A 67 -24.44 -6.78 -1.17
C ASP A 67 -23.24 -7.69 -1.39
N ILE A 68 -22.59 -8.17 -0.33
CA ILE A 68 -21.32 -8.91 -0.45
C ILE A 68 -21.46 -10.18 -1.29
N ASP A 69 -22.55 -10.93 -1.12
CA ASP A 69 -22.84 -12.14 -1.91
C ASP A 69 -23.16 -11.81 -3.37
N THR A 70 -23.91 -10.73 -3.63
CA THR A 70 -24.31 -10.34 -5.00
C THR A 70 -23.13 -9.76 -5.78
N ILE A 71 -22.34 -8.87 -5.16
CA ILE A 71 -21.11 -8.33 -5.75
C ILE A 71 -20.08 -9.45 -5.97
N ALA A 72 -19.90 -10.38 -5.03
CA ALA A 72 -19.01 -11.53 -5.22
C ALA A 72 -19.45 -12.41 -6.40
N SER A 73 -20.75 -12.68 -6.52
CA SER A 73 -21.31 -13.47 -7.62
C SER A 73 -21.13 -12.79 -8.98
N ASP A 74 -21.34 -11.47 -9.07
CA ASP A 74 -21.16 -10.71 -10.30
C ASP A 74 -19.68 -10.54 -10.67
N LEU A 75 -18.78 -10.40 -9.70
CA LEU A 75 -17.32 -10.43 -9.92
C LEU A 75 -16.88 -11.77 -10.52
N VAL A 76 -17.45 -12.90 -10.06
CA VAL A 76 -17.21 -14.22 -10.68
C VAL A 76 -17.84 -14.30 -12.08
N ALA A 77 -19.01 -13.71 -12.29
CA ALA A 77 -19.68 -13.66 -13.60
C ALA A 77 -18.88 -12.90 -14.68
N THR A 78 -17.92 -12.04 -14.30
CA THR A 78 -16.96 -11.43 -15.25
C THR A 78 -16.04 -12.44 -15.94
N GLY A 79 -15.93 -13.67 -15.42
CA GLY A 79 -15.02 -14.71 -15.92
C GLY A 79 -13.54 -14.45 -15.63
N GLN A 80 -13.19 -13.41 -14.86
CA GLN A 80 -11.81 -13.13 -14.43
C GLN A 80 -11.50 -13.67 -13.02
N TRP A 81 -12.53 -13.94 -12.22
CA TRP A 81 -12.42 -14.35 -10.82
C TRP A 81 -13.19 -15.65 -10.56
N GLU A 82 -12.74 -16.41 -9.56
CA GLU A 82 -13.44 -17.57 -9.01
C GLU A 82 -13.46 -17.50 -7.48
N VAL A 83 -14.46 -18.10 -6.82
CA VAL A 83 -14.48 -18.18 -5.35
C VAL A 83 -13.33 -19.06 -4.87
N ASN A 84 -12.40 -18.47 -4.13
CA ASN A 84 -11.27 -19.20 -3.57
C ASN A 84 -11.74 -20.06 -2.40
N LYS A 85 -11.86 -21.37 -2.63
CA LYS A 85 -12.13 -22.36 -1.59
C LYS A 85 -10.78 -22.81 -1.03
N PRO A 86 -10.39 -22.42 0.20
CA PRO A 86 -9.11 -22.84 0.77
C PRO A 86 -9.08 -24.37 0.88
N GLU A 87 -8.02 -24.99 0.35
CA GLU A 87 -7.84 -26.44 0.47
C GLU A 87 -7.41 -26.78 1.91
N PRO A 88 -8.00 -27.80 2.56
CA PRO A 88 -7.78 -28.06 3.99
C PRO A 88 -6.34 -28.36 4.42
N GLU A 89 -5.42 -28.64 3.49
CA GLU A 89 -4.11 -29.25 3.78
C GLU A 89 -2.90 -28.35 3.48
N ALA A 90 -3.07 -27.19 2.83
CA ALA A 90 -1.96 -26.30 2.42
C ALA A 90 -1.31 -25.48 3.56
N SER A 91 -1.48 -25.89 4.82
CA SER A 91 -1.22 -25.10 6.04
C SER A 91 0.26 -24.89 6.43
N HIS A 92 1.18 -24.79 5.47
CA HIS A 92 2.61 -24.54 5.71
C HIS A 92 3.13 -23.25 5.01
N GLY A 93 2.25 -22.46 4.40
CA GLY A 93 2.56 -21.16 3.83
C GLY A 93 2.74 -20.05 4.87
N HIS A 94 3.61 -19.09 4.55
CA HIS A 94 3.56 -17.74 5.13
C HIS A 94 2.54 -16.85 4.38
N ASP A 95 1.70 -17.42 3.53
CA ASP A 95 0.85 -16.72 2.60
C ASP A 95 -0.17 -15.82 3.35
N PRO A 96 -0.30 -14.53 2.99
CA PRO A 96 -1.34 -13.66 3.53
C PRO A 96 -2.76 -14.24 3.39
N ILE A 97 -3.01 -15.06 2.37
CA ILE A 97 -4.36 -15.55 2.01
C ILE A 97 -4.81 -16.69 2.92
N ASP A 98 -3.89 -17.56 3.37
CA ASP A 98 -4.16 -18.59 4.38
C ASP A 98 -4.55 -18.01 5.75
N LYS A 99 -4.44 -16.67 5.91
CA LYS A 99 -4.79 -15.90 7.10
C LYS A 99 -5.80 -14.79 6.80
N CYS A 100 -6.46 -14.84 5.64
CA CYS A 100 -7.44 -13.84 5.27
C CYS A 100 -8.79 -14.20 5.90
N ASP A 101 -9.09 -13.65 7.07
CA ASP A 101 -10.39 -13.84 7.77
C ASP A 101 -11.56 -13.09 7.10
N SER A 102 -11.43 -12.78 5.81
CA SER A 102 -12.41 -12.03 5.01
C SER A 102 -13.63 -12.89 4.68
N ASP A 103 -14.79 -12.27 4.62
CA ASP A 103 -16.06 -12.94 4.42
C ASP A 103 -16.14 -13.65 3.05
N VAL A 104 -15.53 -13.07 2.00
CA VAL A 104 -15.35 -13.74 0.70
C VAL A 104 -13.95 -13.48 0.13
N VAL A 105 -13.24 -14.54 -0.26
CA VAL A 105 -12.00 -14.46 -1.06
C VAL A 105 -12.28 -14.90 -2.49
N LEU A 106 -11.89 -14.07 -3.46
CA LEU A 106 -11.88 -14.42 -4.88
C LEU A 106 -10.44 -14.57 -5.37
N ARG A 107 -10.16 -15.60 -6.18
CA ARG A 107 -8.87 -15.84 -6.85
C ARG A 107 -8.98 -15.43 -8.31
N ARG A 108 -7.94 -14.79 -8.86
CA ARG A 108 -7.86 -14.43 -10.28
C ARG A 108 -7.56 -15.66 -11.11
N LEU A 109 -8.33 -15.87 -12.17
CA LEU A 109 -8.19 -17.03 -13.07
C LEU A 109 -6.96 -16.90 -13.99
N GLN A 110 -6.60 -15.66 -14.38
CA GLN A 110 -5.44 -15.36 -15.21
C GLN A 110 -4.77 -14.08 -14.70
N ILE A 111 -3.48 -14.16 -14.43
CA ILE A 111 -2.62 -13.03 -14.05
C ILE A 111 -1.80 -12.66 -15.29
N GLY A 112 -2.05 -11.49 -15.87
CA GLY A 112 -1.36 -11.01 -17.07
C GLY A 112 0.06 -10.53 -16.80
N ASN A 113 0.34 -10.05 -15.58
CA ASN A 113 1.66 -9.60 -15.15
C ASN A 113 1.79 -9.58 -13.62
N ASP A 114 3.03 -9.52 -13.11
CA ASP A 114 3.31 -9.57 -11.67
C ASP A 114 2.69 -8.42 -10.85
N ASN A 115 2.36 -7.25 -11.44
CA ASN A 115 1.78 -6.09 -10.75
C ASN A 115 0.25 -6.11 -10.65
N GLU A 116 -0.41 -7.17 -11.14
CA GLU A 116 -1.81 -7.43 -10.87
C GLU A 116 -2.03 -7.94 -9.44
N PHE A 117 -3.26 -7.80 -8.95
CA PHE A 117 -3.72 -8.54 -7.78
C PHE A 117 -4.12 -9.95 -8.20
N ALA A 118 -3.62 -10.95 -7.49
CA ALA A 118 -3.99 -12.35 -7.68
C ALA A 118 -5.28 -12.70 -6.92
N TYR A 119 -5.67 -11.89 -5.92
CA TYR A 119 -6.84 -12.15 -5.07
C TYR A 119 -7.59 -10.85 -4.74
N LEU A 120 -8.91 -10.95 -4.62
CA LEU A 120 -9.75 -9.97 -3.93
C LEU A 120 -10.18 -10.55 -2.58
N ALA A 121 -10.05 -9.77 -1.52
CA ALA A 121 -10.62 -10.06 -0.21
C ALA A 121 -11.75 -9.07 0.06
N LEU A 122 -12.98 -9.57 -0.02
CA LEU A 122 -14.20 -8.80 0.22
C LEU A 122 -14.56 -8.96 1.71
N TRP A 123 -14.71 -7.83 2.38
CA TRP A 123 -15.08 -7.78 3.79
C TRP A 123 -16.46 -7.17 3.93
N SER A 124 -17.32 -7.67 4.81
CA SER A 124 -18.54 -6.93 5.16
C SER A 124 -18.19 -5.70 6.02
N GLU A 125 -19.02 -4.65 5.99
CA GLU A 125 -18.85 -3.45 6.85
C GLU A 125 -18.75 -3.82 8.33
N GLU A 126 -19.56 -4.78 8.78
CA GLU A 126 -19.51 -5.35 10.14
C GLU A 126 -18.19 -6.09 10.43
N SER A 127 -17.63 -6.76 9.42
CA SER A 127 -16.41 -7.56 9.53
C SER A 127 -15.10 -6.76 9.43
N TYR A 128 -15.13 -5.58 8.80
CA TYR A 128 -13.98 -4.65 8.70
C TYR A 128 -14.11 -3.41 9.59
N HIS A 129 -15.26 -3.23 10.25
CA HIS A 129 -15.56 -2.07 11.08
C HIS A 129 -15.42 -0.71 10.36
N ILE A 130 -15.90 -0.64 9.11
CA ILE A 130 -15.98 0.62 8.34
C ILE A 130 -17.36 0.69 7.67
N ASN A 131 -18.11 1.76 7.93
CA ASN A 131 -19.30 2.12 7.15
C ASN A 131 -18.85 2.72 5.80
N VAL A 132 -19.19 2.06 4.70
CA VAL A 132 -18.70 2.39 3.36
C VAL A 132 -19.25 3.74 2.85
N HIS A 133 -20.46 4.13 3.26
CA HIS A 133 -21.12 5.35 2.79
C HIS A 133 -20.88 6.57 3.67
N GLU A 134 -20.75 6.38 4.97
CA GLU A 134 -20.61 7.47 5.94
C GLU A 134 -19.14 7.81 6.26
N CYS A 135 -18.18 6.93 5.92
CA CYS A 135 -16.77 7.21 6.19
C CYS A 135 -16.24 8.40 5.36
N ALA A 136 -15.42 9.22 6.01
CA ALA A 136 -14.58 10.18 5.31
C ALA A 136 -13.60 9.42 4.40
N THR A 137 -13.51 9.81 3.13
CA THR A 137 -12.68 9.14 2.12
C THR A 137 -11.74 10.10 1.40
N ILE A 138 -10.62 9.55 0.92
CA ILE A 138 -9.59 10.24 0.16
C ILE A 138 -9.44 9.55 -1.19
N LYS A 139 -9.41 10.33 -2.28
CA LYS A 139 -9.24 9.80 -3.64
C LYS A 139 -7.77 9.54 -3.95
N VAL A 140 -7.45 8.32 -4.37
CA VAL A 140 -6.10 7.94 -4.84
C VAL A 140 -6.07 7.84 -6.37
N PRO A 141 -4.91 8.07 -7.03
CA PRO A 141 -4.84 8.10 -8.49
C PRO A 141 -4.91 6.70 -9.14
N ASP A 142 -4.53 5.65 -8.41
CA ASP A 142 -4.44 4.27 -8.92
C ASP A 142 -4.32 3.24 -7.77
N VAL A 143 -4.14 1.97 -8.11
CA VAL A 143 -3.79 0.90 -7.16
C VAL A 143 -2.91 -0.18 -7.82
N TYR A 144 -1.93 -0.71 -7.07
CA TYR A 144 -0.98 -1.73 -7.52
C TYR A 144 -0.69 -2.73 -6.40
N SER A 145 -0.37 -3.99 -6.73
CA SER A 145 -0.02 -5.03 -5.74
C SER A 145 1.38 -4.86 -5.14
N TRP A 146 2.39 -4.64 -6.00
CA TRP A 146 3.81 -4.59 -5.60
C TRP A 146 4.42 -3.19 -5.55
N GLN A 147 4.00 -2.24 -6.37
CA GLN A 147 4.65 -0.93 -6.44
C GLN A 147 4.13 0.04 -5.37
N PRO A 148 5.00 0.57 -4.49
CA PRO A 148 4.57 1.51 -3.46
C PRO A 148 4.62 2.95 -4.01
N ILE A 149 3.49 3.65 -3.86
CA ILE A 149 3.30 5.06 -4.23
C ILE A 149 2.54 5.72 -3.08
N LEU A 150 2.82 7.01 -2.86
CA LEU A 150 2.19 7.85 -1.85
C LEU A 150 1.77 9.17 -2.50
N VAL A 151 0.60 9.66 -2.12
CA VAL A 151 0.02 10.93 -2.60
C VAL A 151 -0.38 11.85 -1.45
N GLU A 152 -0.57 11.33 -0.23
CA GLU A 152 -0.58 12.16 0.97
C GLU A 152 0.84 12.61 1.31
N GLU A 153 1.29 13.63 0.59
CA GLU A 153 2.59 14.29 0.72
C GLU A 153 2.85 14.82 2.15
N SER A 154 1.82 15.15 2.92
CA SER A 154 1.88 15.99 4.13
C SER A 154 2.53 15.48 5.43
N TRP A 155 2.58 14.21 5.84
CA TRP A 155 2.14 12.94 5.26
C TRP A 155 3.36 12.08 4.81
N HIS A 156 4.45 12.71 4.36
CA HIS A 156 5.73 12.04 4.10
C HIS A 156 6.81 12.43 5.14
N PRO A 157 7.46 11.46 5.82
CA PRO A 157 8.43 11.73 6.90
C PRO A 157 9.70 12.50 6.52
N ALA A 158 9.96 12.68 5.23
CA ALA A 158 11.09 13.45 4.71
C ALA A 158 10.69 14.65 3.84
N MET A 159 9.40 15.02 3.74
CA MET A 159 8.95 16.12 2.87
C MET A 159 9.68 17.43 3.11
N HIS A 160 9.89 17.80 4.38
CA HIS A 160 10.53 19.06 4.78
C HIS A 160 12.01 18.91 5.17
N ARG A 161 12.70 17.84 4.73
CA ARG A 161 14.11 17.56 5.10
C ARG A 161 15.09 17.94 4.01
N ASP A 162 15.63 19.16 4.12
CA ASP A 162 16.67 19.67 3.21
C ASP A 162 18.07 19.06 3.46
N ASN A 163 18.25 18.29 4.53
CA ASN A 163 19.55 17.74 4.95
C ASN A 163 20.05 16.52 4.13
N GLY A 164 19.43 16.23 2.98
CA GLY A 164 19.79 15.11 2.10
C GLY A 164 19.52 13.71 2.69
N TRP A 165 19.09 13.60 3.95
CA TRP A 165 18.82 12.33 4.62
C TRP A 165 17.35 11.93 4.47
N TRP A 166 17.10 11.03 3.51
CA TRP A 166 15.79 10.42 3.33
C TRP A 166 15.62 9.22 4.26
N TYR A 167 14.62 9.29 5.11
CA TYR A 167 14.12 8.16 5.84
C TYR A 167 12.59 8.15 5.81
N GLY A 168 12.03 6.96 5.62
CA GLY A 168 10.64 6.76 5.23
C GLY A 168 10.51 5.88 3.98
N PRO A 169 9.29 5.52 3.58
CA PRO A 169 9.05 4.83 2.31
C PRO A 169 9.59 5.67 1.13
N ARG A 170 10.17 5.01 0.12
CA ARG A 170 10.74 5.65 -1.09
C ARG A 170 9.68 5.78 -2.18
N VAL A 171 8.62 6.52 -1.83
CA VAL A 171 7.33 6.55 -2.55
C VAL A 171 6.98 7.93 -3.13
N HIS A 172 7.85 8.91 -2.90
CA HIS A 172 7.74 10.28 -3.41
C HIS A 172 8.54 10.43 -4.72
N PRO A 173 8.05 11.14 -5.75
CA PRO A 173 8.68 11.14 -7.07
C PRO A 173 10.07 11.78 -7.03
N ASP A 174 10.21 12.86 -6.26
CA ASP A 174 11.47 13.59 -6.07
C ASP A 174 12.42 12.96 -5.03
N THR A 175 12.30 11.65 -4.73
CA THR A 175 13.26 10.95 -3.87
C THR A 175 14.64 10.86 -4.57
N LYS A 176 15.43 11.94 -4.48
CA LYS A 176 16.77 12.05 -5.08
C LYS A 176 17.84 11.28 -4.29
N VAL A 177 17.49 10.66 -3.17
CA VAL A 177 18.46 10.28 -2.13
C VAL A 177 19.14 8.92 -2.37
N PRO A 178 20.48 8.81 -2.24
CA PRO A 178 21.22 7.71 -2.86
C PRO A 178 21.45 6.48 -1.97
N ASN A 179 20.91 6.47 -0.75
CA ASN A 179 21.35 5.57 0.33
C ASN A 179 20.73 4.16 0.26
N SER A 180 20.93 3.43 -0.84
CA SER A 180 20.54 2.02 -0.98
C SER A 180 21.36 1.31 -2.08
N PRO A 181 21.71 0.01 -1.93
CA PRO A 181 22.38 -0.76 -2.99
C PRO A 181 21.58 -0.85 -4.30
N ARG A 182 22.30 -1.16 -5.39
CA ARG A 182 21.81 -1.21 -6.78
C ARG A 182 20.60 -2.13 -7.05
N SER A 183 20.23 -2.99 -6.11
CA SER A 183 19.09 -3.92 -6.20
C SER A 183 17.75 -3.33 -5.73
N ALA A 184 17.72 -2.14 -5.13
CA ALA A 184 16.48 -1.43 -4.86
C ALA A 184 15.98 -0.76 -6.16
N HIS A 185 14.95 -1.34 -6.78
CA HIS A 185 14.42 -0.89 -8.07
C HIS A 185 13.89 0.56 -8.04
N PRO A 186 13.88 1.27 -9.20
CA PRO A 186 14.14 2.72 -9.19
C PRO A 186 12.96 3.60 -9.61
N LYS A 187 13.03 4.87 -9.17
CA LYS A 187 12.62 6.11 -9.89
C LYS A 187 11.59 6.00 -11.04
N ALA A 188 10.35 5.61 -10.75
CA ALA A 188 9.18 6.04 -11.50
C ALA A 188 7.94 5.87 -10.62
N ILE A 189 7.07 6.88 -10.55
CA ILE A 189 5.76 6.74 -9.88
C ILE A 189 4.71 6.12 -10.81
N PHE A 190 4.91 6.19 -12.12
CA PHE A 190 4.17 5.40 -13.10
C PHE A 190 5.16 4.92 -14.14
N PHE A 191 5.39 3.61 -14.23
CA PHE A 191 6.10 3.04 -15.38
C PHE A 191 5.14 3.06 -16.58
N PRO A 192 5.43 3.77 -17.69
CA PRO A 192 4.46 3.99 -18.77
C PRO A 192 4.00 2.73 -19.55
N GLY A 193 4.52 1.55 -19.20
CA GLY A 193 4.13 0.27 -19.79
C GLY A 193 3.62 -0.76 -18.77
N LEU A 194 3.54 -0.44 -17.47
CA LEU A 194 2.92 -1.34 -16.50
C LEU A 194 1.40 -1.11 -16.47
N PRO A 195 0.59 -2.18 -16.48
CA PRO A 195 -0.85 -2.04 -16.44
C PRO A 195 -1.28 -1.40 -15.13
N ARG A 196 -2.22 -0.47 -15.27
CA ARG A 196 -2.79 0.30 -14.17
C ARG A 196 -3.74 -0.58 -13.36
N GLY A 197 -4.01 -0.24 -12.12
CA GLY A 197 -5.21 -0.75 -11.43
C GLY A 197 -6.46 -0.25 -12.16
N LYS A 198 -6.45 1.03 -12.52
CA LYS A 198 -7.56 1.71 -13.22
C LYS A 198 -7.12 2.41 -14.51
N SER A 199 -7.85 2.26 -15.60
CA SER A 199 -7.51 2.97 -16.84
C SER A 199 -7.62 4.50 -16.70
N ALA A 200 -6.88 5.22 -17.53
CA ALA A 200 -6.88 6.69 -17.53
C ALA A 200 -8.26 7.29 -17.85
N THR A 201 -9.09 6.55 -18.58
CA THR A 201 -10.42 6.94 -19.03
C THR A 201 -11.55 6.49 -18.10
N HIS A 202 -11.30 5.57 -17.15
CA HIS A 202 -12.34 5.08 -16.25
C HIS A 202 -12.86 6.23 -15.36
N PRO A 203 -14.16 6.57 -15.38
CA PRO A 203 -14.67 7.79 -14.74
C PRO A 203 -14.70 7.69 -13.22
N HIS A 204 -14.94 6.50 -12.67
CA HIS A 204 -15.07 6.30 -11.23
C HIS A 204 -13.72 6.40 -10.49
N PRO A 205 -13.70 6.90 -9.24
CA PRO A 205 -12.50 6.98 -8.41
C PRO A 205 -12.17 5.65 -7.73
N ILE A 206 -10.90 5.47 -7.34
CA ILE A 206 -10.53 4.59 -6.24
C ILE A 206 -10.42 5.49 -5.00
N LEU A 207 -11.02 5.04 -3.90
CA LEU A 207 -11.03 5.73 -2.62
C LEU A 207 -10.24 4.91 -1.59
N ILE A 208 -9.71 5.58 -0.57
CA ILE A 208 -9.27 4.97 0.69
C ILE A 208 -10.05 5.64 1.84
N PRO A 209 -10.26 5.00 2.99
CA PRO A 209 -10.75 5.69 4.18
C PRO A 209 -9.75 6.75 4.63
N ALA A 210 -10.23 7.84 5.22
CA ALA A 210 -9.37 8.81 5.89
C ALA A 210 -8.61 8.15 7.07
N LEU A 211 -7.43 8.68 7.38
CA LEU A 211 -6.54 8.10 8.39
C LEU A 211 -7.20 7.82 9.76
N PRO A 212 -8.03 8.71 10.35
CA PRO A 212 -8.68 8.43 11.64
C PRO A 212 -9.61 7.22 11.58
N ILE A 213 -10.48 7.15 10.56
CA ILE A 213 -11.39 6.02 10.32
C ILE A 213 -10.61 4.72 10.12
N TYR A 214 -9.48 4.77 9.42
CA TYR A 214 -8.66 3.58 9.23
C TYR A 214 -8.02 3.14 10.55
N ILE A 215 -7.48 4.06 11.36
CA ILE A 215 -6.91 3.73 12.67
C ILE A 215 -7.97 3.13 13.61
N ASP A 216 -9.18 3.68 13.63
CA ASP A 216 -10.32 3.17 14.40
C ASP A 216 -10.62 1.69 14.09
N ALA A 217 -10.74 1.35 12.80
CA ALA A 217 -10.91 -0.04 12.36
C ALA A 217 -9.75 -0.94 12.83
N LEU A 218 -8.49 -0.50 12.70
CA LEU A 218 -7.34 -1.27 13.19
C LEU A 218 -7.36 -1.49 14.70
N VAL A 219 -7.77 -0.48 15.49
CA VAL A 219 -7.93 -0.57 16.95
C VAL A 219 -9.07 -1.53 17.32
N TYR A 220 -10.19 -1.47 16.60
CA TYR A 220 -11.29 -2.42 16.77
C TYR A 220 -10.84 -3.86 16.50
N HIS A 221 -10.15 -4.11 15.38
CA HIS A 221 -9.58 -5.44 15.08
C HIS A 221 -8.62 -5.92 16.17
N MET A 222 -7.71 -5.05 16.64
CA MET A 222 -6.75 -5.37 17.68
C MET A 222 -7.38 -5.71 19.04
N THR A 223 -8.50 -5.07 19.37
CA THR A 223 -9.20 -5.24 20.66
C THR A 223 -10.26 -6.33 20.65
N ARG A 224 -10.99 -6.53 19.54
CA ARG A 224 -12.11 -7.47 19.44
C ARG A 224 -11.77 -8.80 18.79
N TYR A 225 -10.85 -8.84 17.83
CA TYR A 225 -10.69 -10.01 16.94
C TYR A 225 -9.53 -10.96 17.28
N LYS A 226 -8.79 -10.69 18.36
CA LYS A 226 -7.63 -11.50 18.80
C LYS A 226 -7.85 -13.02 18.82
N THR A 227 -9.07 -13.48 19.09
CA THR A 227 -9.42 -14.91 19.14
C THR A 227 -10.37 -15.37 18.05
N SER A 228 -11.16 -14.47 17.44
CA SER A 228 -12.20 -14.82 16.45
C SER A 228 -11.75 -14.66 15.01
N LYS A 229 -10.86 -13.70 14.72
CA LYS A 229 -10.26 -13.45 13.41
C LYS A 229 -8.76 -13.13 13.60
N PRO A 230 -7.93 -14.15 13.85
CA PRO A 230 -6.53 -13.97 14.28
C PRO A 230 -5.61 -13.41 13.17
N GLY A 231 -5.99 -13.56 11.90
CA GLY A 231 -5.27 -13.05 10.74
C GLY A 231 -5.43 -11.53 10.59
N ILE A 232 -6.66 -11.01 10.53
CA ILE A 232 -6.92 -9.55 10.49
C ILE A 232 -6.44 -8.88 11.78
N TRP A 233 -6.52 -9.55 12.94
CA TRP A 233 -5.92 -9.07 14.18
C TRP A 233 -4.40 -8.88 14.04
N ALA A 234 -3.68 -9.89 13.52
CA ALA A 234 -2.24 -9.84 13.36
C ALA A 234 -1.81 -8.82 12.29
N LEU A 235 -2.57 -8.73 11.20
CA LEU A 235 -2.35 -7.76 10.12
C LEU A 235 -2.58 -6.33 10.61
N SER A 236 -3.68 -6.08 11.34
CA SER A 236 -4.00 -4.77 11.90
C SER A 236 -2.97 -4.32 12.93
N ALA A 237 -2.50 -5.23 13.79
CA ALA A 237 -1.41 -4.95 14.73
C ALA A 237 -0.09 -4.59 14.03
N TRP A 238 0.18 -5.18 12.85
CA TRP A 238 1.33 -4.84 12.03
C TRP A 238 1.14 -3.49 11.30
N GLN A 239 -0.06 -3.23 10.77
CA GLN A 239 -0.40 -2.00 10.08
C GLN A 239 -0.38 -0.79 11.02
N LEU A 240 -1.05 -0.86 12.19
CA LEU A 240 -1.07 0.22 13.19
C LEU A 240 0.35 0.55 13.67
N LYS A 241 1.18 -0.49 13.85
CA LYS A 241 2.59 -0.33 14.19
C LYS A 241 3.39 0.43 13.14
N ASN A 242 3.10 0.23 11.85
CA ASN A 242 3.76 0.96 10.78
C ASN A 242 3.25 2.39 10.65
N LEU A 243 1.93 2.65 10.78
CA LEU A 243 1.39 4.01 10.84
C LEU A 243 2.03 4.78 12.00
N THR A 244 2.04 4.19 13.20
CA THR A 244 2.70 4.75 14.39
C THR A 244 4.18 5.02 14.15
N ARG A 245 4.89 4.11 13.44
CA ARG A 245 6.28 4.35 13.06
C ARG A 245 6.40 5.59 12.17
N TYR A 246 5.77 5.61 11.01
CA TYR A 246 6.05 6.64 9.99
C TYR A 246 5.38 7.99 10.27
N LEU A 247 4.20 8.00 10.91
CA LEU A 247 3.38 9.21 11.12
C LEU A 247 3.58 9.83 12.50
N TYR A 248 3.63 9.02 13.57
CA TYR A 248 3.84 9.53 14.92
C TYR A 248 5.33 9.69 15.23
N LEU A 249 6.12 8.64 15.04
CA LEU A 249 7.49 8.62 15.56
C LEU A 249 8.53 9.33 14.71
N GLU A 250 8.40 9.35 13.38
CA GLU A 250 9.40 10.00 12.51
C GLU A 250 9.08 11.47 12.19
N LEU A 251 7.93 11.98 12.67
CA LEU A 251 7.45 13.33 12.39
C LEU A 251 7.00 14.04 13.67
N ASP A 252 7.93 14.67 14.39
CA ASP A 252 7.62 15.44 15.61
C ASP A 252 6.57 16.54 15.37
N HIS A 253 6.50 17.10 14.16
CA HIS A 253 5.48 18.08 13.78
C HIS A 253 4.09 17.47 13.47
N GLN A 254 4.01 16.17 13.19
CA GLN A 254 2.74 15.43 13.00
C GLN A 254 2.28 14.71 14.28
N GLN A 255 3.11 14.61 15.31
CA GLN A 255 2.70 14.03 16.61
C GLN A 255 1.48 14.74 17.18
N LEU A 256 1.50 16.07 17.26
CA LEU A 256 0.37 16.83 17.81
C LEU A 256 -0.89 16.78 16.92
N PRO A 257 -0.83 17.01 15.58
CA PRO A 257 -1.97 16.77 14.70
C PRO A 257 -2.56 15.37 14.84
N LEU A 258 -1.72 14.32 14.82
CA LEU A 258 -2.18 12.94 14.96
C LEU A 258 -2.76 12.65 16.34
N LEU A 259 -2.25 13.27 17.41
CA LEU A 259 -2.83 13.14 18.75
C LEU A 259 -4.18 13.86 18.88
N ILE A 260 -4.39 14.98 18.17
CA ILE A 260 -5.69 15.67 18.12
C ILE A 260 -6.72 14.81 17.37
N GLU A 261 -6.36 14.27 16.21
CA GLU A 261 -7.20 13.32 15.45
C GLU A 261 -7.47 12.00 16.20
N LEU A 262 -6.71 11.72 17.28
CA LEU A 262 -6.83 10.52 18.10
C LEU A 262 -7.22 10.82 19.56
N GLU A 263 -7.61 12.06 19.89
CA GLU A 263 -7.80 12.51 21.29
C GLU A 263 -8.93 11.74 22.01
N GLU A 264 -9.93 11.26 21.27
CA GLU A 264 -11.05 10.48 21.81
C GLU A 264 -10.69 9.00 22.12
N TYR A 265 -9.46 8.56 21.83
CA TYR A 265 -9.06 7.15 21.93
C TYR A 265 -8.12 6.85 23.11
N GLU A 266 -8.69 6.51 24.27
CA GLU A 266 -7.95 5.98 25.45
C GLU A 266 -7.00 4.82 25.10
N PHE A 267 -7.37 3.99 24.11
CA PHE A 267 -6.51 2.91 23.62
C PHE A 267 -5.22 3.46 23.00
N MET A 268 -5.32 4.52 22.19
CA MET A 268 -4.18 5.08 21.46
C MET A 268 -3.21 5.79 22.38
N GLU A 269 -3.67 6.54 23.38
CA GLU A 269 -2.81 7.15 24.41
C GLU A 269 -1.92 6.09 25.07
N GLY A 270 -2.53 5.09 25.72
CA GLY A 270 -1.78 4.02 26.39
C GLY A 270 -0.99 3.12 25.41
N TYR A 271 -1.39 3.00 24.15
CA TYR A 271 -0.61 2.31 23.12
C TYR A 271 0.68 3.08 22.79
N LEU A 272 0.58 4.39 22.56
CA LEU A 272 1.68 5.26 22.18
C LEU A 272 2.69 5.45 23.33
N GLU A 273 2.23 5.62 24.58
CA GLU A 273 3.10 5.63 25.77
C GLU A 273 3.99 4.38 25.88
N ARG A 274 3.43 3.21 25.55
CA ARG A 274 4.12 1.92 25.65
C ARG A 274 4.88 1.56 24.36
N PHE A 275 4.82 2.39 23.31
CA PHE A 275 5.39 2.04 22.02
C PHE A 275 6.92 2.19 22.01
N VAL A 276 7.64 1.06 22.03
CA VAL A 276 9.10 1.04 21.90
C VAL A 276 9.52 0.71 20.47
N ARG A 277 10.30 1.60 19.85
CA ARG A 277 10.92 1.38 18.53
C ARG A 277 11.79 0.12 18.57
N LYS A 278 11.60 -0.80 17.61
CA LYS A 278 12.55 -1.93 17.43
C LYS A 278 13.95 -1.34 17.17
N PRO A 279 15.01 -1.80 17.86
CA PRO A 279 16.36 -1.35 17.58
C PRO A 279 16.77 -1.79 16.17
N ARG A 280 17.35 -0.86 15.40
CA ARG A 280 17.98 -1.18 14.12
C ARG A 280 19.49 -1.31 14.33
N PHE A 281 20.11 -2.20 13.57
CA PHE A 281 21.55 -2.42 13.57
C PHE A 281 22.08 -2.30 12.14
N VAL A 282 23.30 -1.80 12.03
CA VAL A 282 24.14 -1.93 10.84
C VAL A 282 25.24 -2.93 11.13
N TYR A 283 25.69 -3.64 10.10
CA TYR A 283 26.66 -4.72 10.22
C TYR A 283 27.84 -4.48 9.29
N ARG A 284 29.05 -4.77 9.78
CA ARG A 284 30.24 -4.93 8.93
C ARG A 284 31.06 -6.14 9.37
N VAL A 285 31.87 -6.63 8.45
CA VAL A 285 33.02 -7.47 8.74
C VAL A 285 34.26 -6.65 8.42
N ASP A 286 35.19 -6.54 9.35
CA ASP A 286 36.44 -5.78 9.13
C ASP A 286 37.46 -6.56 8.28
N GLU A 287 38.57 -5.92 7.91
CA GLU A 287 39.66 -6.53 7.13
C GLU A 287 40.33 -7.73 7.83
N ARG A 288 40.05 -7.95 9.12
CA ARG A 288 40.57 -9.05 9.94
C ARG A 288 39.54 -10.17 10.13
N GLY A 289 38.36 -10.05 9.51
CA GLY A 289 37.27 -11.03 9.62
C GLY A 289 36.39 -10.87 10.87
N SER A 290 36.56 -9.79 11.63
CA SER A 290 35.78 -9.54 12.85
C SER A 290 34.42 -8.93 12.52
N PHE A 291 33.34 -9.45 13.13
CA PHE A 291 31.98 -8.98 12.94
C PHE A 291 31.61 -7.86 13.94
N GLU A 292 31.17 -6.72 13.41
CA GLU A 292 30.64 -5.60 14.18
C GLU A 292 29.14 -5.44 13.90
N ALA A 293 28.35 -5.30 14.97
CA ALA A 293 26.94 -4.95 14.91
C ALA A 293 26.70 -3.69 15.75
N THR A 294 26.44 -2.56 15.08
CA THR A 294 26.27 -1.26 15.74
C THR A 294 24.82 -0.79 15.66
N ARG A 295 24.24 -0.42 16.81
CA ARG A 295 22.85 0.05 16.91
C ARG A 295 22.74 1.47 16.37
N VAL A 296 21.75 1.71 15.52
CA VAL A 296 21.49 3.01 14.87
C VAL A 296 20.05 3.48 15.09
N ARG A 297 19.83 4.79 14.93
CA ARG A 297 18.53 5.48 14.86
C ARG A 297 18.32 5.88 13.40
N GLU A 298 17.38 5.23 12.70
CA GLU A 298 17.27 5.32 11.24
C GLU A 298 16.92 6.74 10.70
N TRP A 299 16.30 7.57 11.53
CA TRP A 299 15.96 8.98 11.28
C TRP A 299 17.11 9.98 11.52
N ASP A 300 18.18 9.51 12.15
CA ASP A 300 19.27 10.30 12.70
C ASP A 300 20.60 9.86 12.04
N PRO A 301 21.11 10.63 11.05
CA PRO A 301 22.36 10.33 10.36
C PRO A 301 23.56 10.21 11.31
N GLU A 302 23.58 10.97 12.41
CA GLU A 302 24.70 11.02 13.35
C GLU A 302 24.81 9.75 14.20
N SER A 303 23.75 8.95 14.26
CA SER A 303 23.77 7.63 14.89
C SER A 303 24.48 6.55 14.06
N TYR A 304 24.74 6.80 12.77
CA TYR A 304 25.41 5.84 11.89
C TYR A 304 26.93 5.93 12.04
N PRO A 305 27.65 4.80 12.17
CA PRO A 305 29.10 4.79 12.15
C PRO A 305 29.66 5.37 10.84
N GLU A 306 30.79 6.06 10.91
CA GLU A 306 31.46 6.67 9.75
C GLU A 306 31.67 5.68 8.59
N TRP A 307 31.93 4.41 8.91
CA TRP A 307 32.13 3.34 7.93
C TRP A 307 30.90 2.97 7.12
N CYS A 308 29.69 3.36 7.53
CA CYS A 308 28.48 3.25 6.71
C CYS A 308 28.51 4.21 5.50
N GLY A 309 29.46 5.16 5.47
CA GLY A 309 29.53 6.18 4.44
C GLY A 309 28.34 7.13 4.54
N THR A 310 28.33 7.96 5.58
CA THR A 310 27.50 9.17 5.60
C THR A 310 27.89 10.02 4.39
N ARG A 311 27.08 9.94 3.32
CA ARG A 311 27.26 10.78 2.13
C ARG A 311 27.14 12.24 2.57
N LYS A 312 28.21 12.99 2.37
CA LYS A 312 28.16 14.44 2.23
C LYS A 312 27.30 14.82 1.01
#